data_AF-A0A353FFD3-F1
#
_entry.id   AF-A0A353FFD3-F1
#
_cell.length_a   1.000
_cell.length_b   1.000
_cell.length_c   1.000
_cell.angle_alpha   90.00
_cell.angle_beta   90.00
_cell.angle_gamma   90.00
#
_symmetry.space_group_name_H-M   'P 1'
#
loop_
_entity.id
_entity.type
_entity.pdbx_description
1 polymer ?
#
loop_
_entity_poly.entity_id
_entity_poly.type
_entity_poly.pdbx_seq_one_letter_code
_entity_poly.pdbx_strand_id
1 'polypeptide(L)'
;TRSVGFHSSKDREDYNNSNLLRYIAPQDLKTFGLIPELIGRMPVLTYLNPLDEATLELILTKPKNAILKQYTKLLELDGVTLDFSEEALKYVVQKAIEFKLGARGLRSIIETILTDAMFELPSNDEEQTLTVDRDYASQKMEKMSLKALKAVS
;
A
#
# COMPACT_ATOMS: atom_id res chain seq x y z
N THR A 1 7.26 -5.58 35.13
CA THR A 1 6.55 -6.76 35.68
C THR A 1 5.08 -6.63 35.34
N ARG A 2 4.46 -7.60 34.64
CA ARG A 2 3.02 -7.55 34.37
C ARG A 2 2.28 -7.71 35.70
N SER A 3 1.48 -6.72 36.08
CA SER A 3 0.65 -6.82 37.29
C SER A 3 -0.44 -7.86 37.04
N VAL A 4 -0.45 -8.90 37.88
CA VAL A 4 -1.51 -9.92 37.91
C VAL A 4 -2.49 -9.51 39.00
N GLY A 5 -3.68 -9.05 38.61
CA GLY A 5 -4.73 -8.64 39.54
C GLY A 5 -6.06 -8.39 38.83
N PHE A 6 -7.18 -8.77 39.47
CA PHE A 6 -8.54 -8.72 38.92
C PHE A 6 -9.03 -7.31 38.51
N HIS A 7 -8.37 -6.24 38.97
CA HIS A 7 -8.70 -4.85 38.64
C HIS A 7 -7.89 -4.25 37.47
N SER A 8 -6.88 -4.95 36.92
CA SER A 8 -6.00 -4.40 35.86
C SER A 8 -6.52 -4.61 34.42
N SER A 9 -7.78 -5.00 34.29
CA SER A 9 -8.41 -5.34 33.00
C SER A 9 -9.03 -4.13 32.30
N LYS A 10 -9.51 -3.14 33.07
CA LYS A 10 -10.30 -2.01 32.52
C LYS A 10 -9.47 -0.98 31.74
N ASP A 11 -8.19 -0.79 32.07
CA ASP A 11 -7.33 0.18 31.39
C ASP A 11 -6.64 -0.37 30.11
N ARG A 12 -6.89 -1.63 29.73
CA ARG A 12 -6.17 -2.27 28.61
C ARG A 12 -6.85 -2.14 27.25
N GLU A 13 -8.14 -1.80 27.19
CA GLU A 13 -8.88 -1.77 25.92
C GLU A 13 -8.67 -0.46 25.14
N ASP A 14 -8.39 0.66 25.82
CA ASP A 14 -8.28 1.98 25.15
C ASP A 14 -6.96 2.21 24.39
N TYR A 15 -5.88 1.49 24.71
CA TYR A 15 -4.59 1.69 24.06
C TYR A 15 -4.50 1.11 22.64
N ASN A 16 -5.34 0.13 22.30
CA ASN A 16 -5.26 -0.60 21.02
C ASN A 16 -5.63 0.25 19.80
N ASN A 17 -6.35 1.37 19.99
CA ASN A 17 -6.75 2.28 18.92
C ASN A 17 -5.86 3.51 18.77
N SER A 18 -4.91 3.72 19.69
CA SER A 18 -4.02 4.89 19.65
C SER A 18 -2.66 4.52 19.06
N ASN A 19 -2.15 5.31 18.10
CA ASN A 19 -0.80 5.13 17.56
C ASN A 19 0.25 5.34 18.67
N LEU A 20 0.60 4.26 19.39
CA LEU A 20 1.50 4.26 20.56
C LEU A 20 2.88 4.82 20.25
N LEU A 21 3.32 4.73 18.99
CA LEU A 21 4.60 5.27 18.54
C LEU A 21 4.71 6.79 18.74
N ARG A 22 3.58 7.50 18.94
CA ARG A 22 3.60 8.93 19.26
C ARG A 22 4.22 9.29 20.60
N TYR A 23 4.26 8.33 21.52
CA TYR A 23 4.77 8.53 22.89
C TYR A 23 6.16 7.91 23.09
N ILE A 24 6.85 7.55 22.00
CA ILE A 24 8.14 6.89 22.07
C ILE A 24 9.18 7.77 22.79
N ALA A 25 9.88 7.19 23.75
CA ALA A 25 10.95 7.84 24.51
C ALA A 25 12.32 7.19 24.24
N PRO A 26 13.44 7.90 24.46
CA PRO A 26 14.78 7.34 24.32
C PRO A 26 15.04 6.09 25.18
N GLN A 27 14.36 5.95 26.32
CA GLN A 27 14.46 4.75 27.16
C GLN A 27 13.87 3.51 26.50
N ASP A 28 12.82 3.68 25.68
CA ASP A 28 12.21 2.58 24.93
C ASP A 28 13.17 2.06 23.87
N LEU A 29 13.90 2.97 23.20
CA LEU A 29 14.95 2.63 22.22
C LEU A 29 16.12 1.87 22.86
N LYS A 30 16.52 2.26 24.08
CA LYS A 30 17.53 1.53 24.85
C LYS A 30 17.04 0.11 25.19
N THR A 31 15.80 0.00 25.65
CA THR A 31 15.17 -1.30 25.97
C THR A 31 15.01 -2.18 24.73
N PHE A 32 14.77 -1.57 23.57
CA PHE A 32 14.70 -2.22 22.26
C PHE A 32 16.06 -2.74 21.77
N GLY A 33 17.17 -2.26 22.33
CA GLY A 33 18.52 -2.75 22.05
C GLY A 33 19.45 -1.74 21.36
N LEU A 34 19.04 -0.48 21.19
CA LEU A 34 19.94 0.56 20.69
C LEU A 34 20.92 1.01 21.79
N ILE A 35 22.18 1.23 21.41
CA ILE A 35 23.22 1.67 22.34
C ILE A 35 23.04 3.16 22.72
N PRO A 36 23.29 3.55 23.98
CA PRO A 36 23.11 4.93 24.45
C PRO A 36 23.90 5.98 23.65
N GLU A 37 25.08 5.63 23.15
CA GLU A 37 25.95 6.51 22.36
C GLU A 37 25.31 6.89 21.02
N LEU A 38 24.57 5.97 20.40
CA LEU A 38 23.87 6.19 19.14
C LEU A 38 22.61 7.03 19.38
N ILE A 39 21.85 6.72 20.44
CA ILE A 39 20.66 7.47 20.84
C ILE A 39 21.04 8.92 21.18
N GLY A 40 22.15 9.14 21.90
CA GLY A 40 22.65 10.46 22.25
C GLY A 40 23.06 11.33 21.06
N ARG A 41 23.36 10.72 19.90
CA ARG A 41 23.67 11.43 18.64
C ARG A 41 22.43 11.75 17.79
N MET A 42 21.25 11.25 18.18
CA MET A 42 19.98 11.51 17.48
C MET A 42 19.06 12.35 18.38
N PRO A 43 19.25 13.69 18.41
CA PRO A 43 18.50 14.58 19.31
C PRO A 43 17.02 14.75 18.92
N VAL A 44 16.65 14.37 17.68
CA VAL A 44 15.28 14.48 17.17
C VAL A 44 14.69 13.08 17.04
N LEU A 45 13.57 12.86 17.73
CA LEU A 45 12.80 11.63 17.67
C LEU A 45 11.44 11.94 17.05
N THR A 46 11.05 11.15 16.05
CA THR A 46 9.77 11.29 15.36
C THR A 46 9.18 9.92 15.03
N TYR A 47 7.90 9.90 14.68
CA TYR A 47 7.16 8.69 14.36
C TYR A 47 6.33 8.89 13.09
N LEU A 48 5.91 7.78 12.50
CA LEU A 48 5.01 7.78 11.36
C LEU A 48 3.62 7.29 11.79
N ASN A 49 2.59 7.83 11.16
CA ASN A 49 1.24 7.30 11.30
C ASN A 49 1.06 6.04 10.47
N PRO A 50 0.24 5.07 10.93
CA PRO A 50 -0.14 3.94 10.11
C PRO A 50 -0.83 4.43 8.84
N LEU A 51 -0.68 3.66 7.76
CA LEU A 51 -1.34 3.95 6.49
C LEU A 51 -2.82 3.56 6.61
N ASP A 52 -3.69 4.51 6.28
CA ASP A 52 -5.12 4.29 6.11
C ASP A 52 -5.48 4.22 4.60
N GLU A 53 -6.72 3.83 4.32
CA GLU A 53 -7.26 3.73 2.97
C GLU A 53 -7.13 5.04 2.19
N ALA A 54 -7.47 6.16 2.83
CA ALA A 54 -7.35 7.49 2.23
C ALA A 54 -5.89 7.83 1.85
N THR A 55 -4.91 7.51 2.71
CA THR A 55 -3.50 7.74 2.42
C THR A 55 -3.01 6.87 1.27
N LEU A 56 -3.45 5.62 1.18
CA LEU A 56 -3.09 4.73 0.06
C LEU A 56 -3.65 5.23 -1.27
N GLU A 57 -4.90 5.71 -1.29
CA GLU A 57 -5.51 6.33 -2.47
C GLU A 57 -4.78 7.61 -2.90
N LEU A 58 -4.40 8.44 -1.93
CA LEU A 58 -3.59 9.63 -2.18
C LEU A 58 -2.23 9.27 -2.80
N ILE A 59 -1.57 8.21 -2.31
CA ILE A 59 -0.28 7.74 -2.86
C ILE A 59 -0.42 7.30 -4.32
N LEU A 60 -1.54 6.66 -4.69
CA LEU A 60 -1.81 6.22 -6.06
C LEU A 60 -2.01 7.38 -7.05
N THR A 61 -2.55 8.52 -6.58
CA THR A 61 -3.12 9.56 -7.47
C THR A 61 -2.43 10.94 -7.36
N LYS A 62 -2.13 11.41 -6.15
CA LYS A 62 -1.71 12.81 -5.91
C LYS A 62 -0.24 13.12 -6.13
N PRO A 63 0.74 12.36 -5.61
CA PRO A 63 2.13 12.79 -5.66
C PRO A 63 2.62 13.00 -7.10
N LYS A 64 3.70 13.76 -7.26
CA LYS A 64 4.30 14.00 -8.58
C LYS A 64 4.65 12.68 -9.28
N ASN A 65 5.17 11.73 -8.50
CA ASN A 65 5.57 10.39 -8.95
C ASN A 65 4.52 9.34 -8.56
N ALA A 66 3.23 9.68 -8.60
CA ALA A 66 2.16 8.73 -8.31
C ALA A 66 2.18 7.54 -9.27
N ILE A 67 1.83 6.35 -8.78
CA ILE A 67 1.93 5.09 -9.56
C ILE A 67 1.07 5.19 -10.84
N LEU A 68 -0.17 5.68 -10.73
CA LEU A 68 -1.04 5.82 -11.90
C LEU A 68 -0.45 6.78 -12.92
N LYS A 69 0.09 7.93 -12.50
CA LYS A 69 0.71 8.89 -13.42
C LYS A 69 1.89 8.28 -14.17
N GLN A 70 2.66 7.42 -13.52
CA GLN A 70 3.76 6.70 -14.18
C GLN A 70 3.23 5.76 -15.26
N TYR A 71 2.20 4.96 -14.97
CA TYR A 71 1.62 4.02 -15.94
C TYR A 71 0.83 4.71 -17.05
N THR A 72 0.07 5.78 -16.73
CA THR A 72 -0.59 6.62 -17.74
C THR A 72 0.45 7.18 -18.70
N LYS A 73 1.56 7.73 -18.20
CA LYS A 73 2.59 8.28 -19.08
C LYS A 73 3.32 7.20 -19.88
N LEU A 74 3.51 6.02 -19.31
CA LEU A 74 4.13 4.89 -20.00
C LEU A 74 3.27 4.45 -21.19
N LEU A 75 1.97 4.25 -20.98
CA LEU A 75 1.02 3.85 -22.02
C LEU A 75 0.79 4.95 -23.07
N GLU A 76 0.86 6.22 -22.66
CA GLU A 76 0.76 7.37 -23.58
C GLU A 76 1.91 7.38 -24.61
N LEU A 77 3.09 6.84 -24.28
CA LEU A 77 4.20 6.69 -25.24
C LEU A 77 3.86 5.70 -26.37
N ASP A 78 2.97 4.75 -26.10
CA ASP A 78 2.48 3.76 -27.05
C ASP A 78 1.13 4.17 -27.70
N GLY A 79 0.72 5.43 -27.53
CA GLY A 79 -0.54 5.95 -28.09
C GLY A 79 -1.80 5.52 -27.32
N VAL A 80 -1.65 4.98 -26.11
CA VAL A 80 -2.77 4.48 -25.29
C VAL A 80 -3.07 5.42 -24.13
N THR A 81 -4.31 5.90 -24.07
CA THR A 81 -4.83 6.64 -22.92
C THR A 81 -5.32 5.67 -21.84
N LEU A 82 -4.79 5.78 -20.63
CA LEU A 82 -5.25 5.00 -19.46
C LEU A 82 -6.31 5.79 -18.69
N ASP A 83 -7.53 5.26 -18.64
CA ASP A 83 -8.60 5.75 -17.79
C ASP A 83 -8.85 4.77 -16.63
N PHE A 84 -8.80 5.25 -15.40
CA PHE A 84 -8.90 4.40 -14.21
C PHE A 84 -10.08 4.88 -13.36
N SER A 85 -11.09 4.02 -13.21
CA SER A 85 -12.31 4.41 -12.51
C SER A 85 -12.08 4.54 -11.00
N GLU A 86 -12.87 5.39 -10.34
CA GLU A 86 -12.79 5.57 -8.88
C GLU A 86 -13.09 4.26 -8.13
N GLU A 87 -13.98 3.42 -8.66
CA GLU A 87 -14.30 2.12 -8.08
C GLU A 87 -13.14 1.13 -8.18
N ALA A 88 -12.39 1.17 -9.29
CA ALA A 88 -11.18 0.38 -9.45
C ALA A 88 -10.09 0.82 -8.46
N LEU A 89 -9.94 2.12 -8.22
CA LEU A 89 -9.00 2.64 -7.22
C LEU A 89 -9.32 2.14 -5.82
N LYS A 90 -10.58 2.26 -5.41
CA LYS A 90 -11.06 1.75 -4.12
C LYS A 90 -10.81 0.25 -4.00
N TYR A 91 -11.07 -0.52 -5.06
CA TYR A 91 -10.79 -1.95 -5.07
C TYR A 91 -9.30 -2.27 -4.87
N VAL A 92 -8.40 -1.56 -5.57
CA VAL A 92 -6.95 -1.73 -5.41
C VAL A 92 -6.50 -1.43 -3.99
N VAL A 93 -6.99 -0.34 -3.40
CA VAL A 93 -6.64 0.04 -2.02
C VAL A 93 -7.15 -1.00 -1.02
N GLN A 94 -8.41 -1.44 -1.16
CA GLN A 94 -8.99 -2.49 -0.32
C GLN A 94 -8.14 -3.76 -0.35
N LYS A 95 -7.69 -4.18 -1.54
CA LYS A 95 -6.81 -5.34 -1.70
C LYS A 95 -5.42 -5.13 -1.09
N ALA A 96 -4.85 -3.94 -1.19
CA ALA A 96 -3.56 -3.63 -0.56
C ALA A 96 -3.60 -3.76 0.98
N ILE A 97 -4.73 -3.36 1.58
CA ILE A 97 -4.99 -3.50 3.02
C ILE A 97 -5.20 -4.98 3.39
N GLU A 98 -6.04 -5.69 2.64
CA GLU A 98 -6.34 -7.12 2.85
C GLU A 98 -5.06 -7.96 2.85
N PHE A 99 -4.17 -7.72 1.89
CA PHE A 99 -2.88 -8.42 1.79
C PHE A 99 -1.79 -7.87 2.71
N LYS A 100 -2.07 -6.83 3.51
CA LYS A 100 -1.12 -6.19 4.44
C LYS A 100 0.19 -5.74 3.78
N LEU A 101 0.13 -5.34 2.52
CA LEU A 101 1.34 -5.00 1.74
C LEU A 101 1.79 -3.54 1.94
N GLY A 102 0.92 -2.70 2.53
CA GLY A 102 1.14 -1.26 2.67
C GLY A 102 1.32 -0.56 1.32
N ALA A 103 1.93 0.64 1.34
CA ALA A 103 2.11 1.45 0.13
C ALA A 103 3.00 0.81 -0.95
N ARG A 104 3.92 -0.08 -0.56
CA ARG A 104 4.80 -0.78 -1.52
C ARG A 104 4.04 -1.77 -2.39
N GLY A 105 3.02 -2.45 -1.83
CA GLY A 105 2.21 -3.41 -2.56
C GLY A 105 1.30 -2.82 -3.62
N LEU A 106 0.98 -1.52 -3.52
CA LEU A 106 0.12 -0.84 -4.49
C LEU A 106 0.69 -0.95 -5.92
N ARG A 107 2.01 -0.87 -6.07
CA ARG A 107 2.67 -1.00 -7.38
C ARG A 107 2.45 -2.38 -7.97
N SER A 108 2.68 -3.43 -7.18
CA SER A 108 2.52 -4.82 -7.61
C SER A 108 1.08 -5.14 -8.01
N ILE A 109 0.09 -4.57 -7.32
CA ILE A 109 -1.33 -4.75 -7.67
C ILE A 109 -1.63 -4.09 -9.02
N ILE A 110 -1.22 -2.83 -9.21
CA ILE A 110 -1.42 -2.12 -10.48
C ILE A 110 -0.71 -2.84 -11.63
N GLU A 111 0.53 -3.26 -11.42
CA GLU A 111 1.32 -4.00 -12.41
C GLU A 111 0.62 -5.30 -12.81
N THR A 112 0.07 -6.04 -11.84
CA THR A 112 -0.69 -7.26 -12.11
C THR A 112 -1.93 -6.99 -12.97
N ILE A 113 -2.65 -5.91 -12.69
CA ILE A 113 -3.86 -5.54 -13.44
C ILE A 113 -3.52 -5.15 -14.88
N LEU A 114 -2.41 -4.42 -15.08
CA LEU A 114 -2.04 -3.85 -16.37
C LEU A 114 -1.17 -4.77 -17.24
N THR A 115 -0.46 -5.75 -16.66
CA THR A 115 0.52 -6.59 -17.39
C THR A 115 -0.05 -7.22 -18.67
N ASP A 116 -1.24 -7.83 -18.58
CA ASP A 116 -1.87 -8.47 -19.74
C ASP A 116 -2.20 -7.42 -20.83
N ALA A 117 -2.77 -6.27 -20.42
CA ALA A 117 -3.10 -5.20 -21.36
C ALA A 117 -1.84 -4.63 -22.03
N MET A 118 -0.78 -4.40 -21.26
CA MET A 118 0.50 -3.92 -21.79
C MET A 118 1.13 -4.88 -22.80
N PHE A 119 0.80 -6.17 -22.75
CA PHE A 119 1.27 -7.16 -23.73
C PHE A 119 0.36 -7.27 -24.97
N GLU A 120 -0.95 -7.15 -24.77
CA GLU A 120 -1.95 -7.36 -25.82
C GLU A 120 -2.24 -6.10 -26.65
N LEU A 121 -2.01 -4.91 -26.10
CA LEU A 121 -2.28 -3.64 -26.78
C LEU A 121 -1.33 -3.47 -27.99
N PRO A 122 -1.86 -3.39 -29.23
CA PRO A 122 -1.02 -3.26 -30.41
C PRO A 122 -0.45 -1.84 -30.51
N SER A 123 0.81 -1.73 -30.90
CA SER A 123 1.49 -0.46 -31.26
C SER A 123 1.02 0.09 -32.62
N ASN A 124 -0.29 0.22 -32.81
CA ASN A 124 -0.87 0.79 -34.02
C ASN A 124 -1.04 2.31 -33.86
N ASP A 125 -0.92 3.07 -34.95
CA ASP A 125 -1.05 4.54 -35.00
C ASP A 125 -2.44 5.11 -34.61
N GLU A 126 -3.35 4.28 -34.08
CA GLU A 126 -4.68 4.72 -33.63
C GLU A 126 -4.68 4.96 -32.12
N GLU A 127 -5.20 6.11 -31.70
CA GLU A 127 -5.43 6.43 -30.28
C GLU A 127 -6.38 5.42 -29.65
N GLN A 128 -5.87 4.62 -28.69
CA GLN A 128 -6.67 3.65 -27.95
C GLN A 128 -6.90 4.14 -26.52
N THR A 129 -8.04 3.78 -25.94
CA THR A 129 -8.33 4.06 -24.53
C THR A 129 -8.50 2.74 -23.77
N LEU A 130 -7.67 2.53 -22.76
CA LEU A 130 -7.81 1.44 -21.81
C LEU A 130 -8.57 1.95 -20.59
N THR A 131 -9.84 1.56 -20.47
CA THR A 131 -10.64 1.82 -19.27
C THR A 131 -10.49 0.66 -18.29
N VAL A 132 -10.03 0.97 -17.07
CA VAL A 132 -9.92 0.01 -15.97
C VAL A 132 -11.03 0.29 -14.97
N ASP A 133 -12.01 -0.60 -14.92
CA ASP A 133 -13.07 -0.60 -13.93
C ASP A 133 -12.83 -1.65 -12.82
N ARG A 134 -13.77 -1.71 -11.86
CA ARG A 134 -13.69 -2.65 -10.73
C ARG A 134 -13.71 -4.10 -11.21
N ASP A 135 -14.55 -4.42 -12.18
CA ASP A 135 -14.73 -5.78 -12.68
C ASP A 135 -13.47 -6.27 -13.39
N TYR A 136 -12.89 -5.44 -14.25
CA TYR A 136 -11.61 -5.68 -14.90
C TYR A 136 -10.50 -5.92 -13.88
N ALA A 137 -10.38 -5.03 -12.88
CA ALA A 137 -9.38 -5.17 -11.83
C ALA A 137 -9.57 -6.47 -11.02
N SER A 138 -10.81 -6.86 -10.73
CA SER A 138 -11.13 -8.09 -10.00
C SER A 138 -10.72 -9.35 -10.78
N GLN A 139 -11.07 -9.43 -12.06
CA GLN A 139 -10.77 -10.58 -12.91
C GLN A 139 -9.26 -10.79 -13.06
N LYS A 140 -8.49 -9.71 -13.25
CA LYS A 140 -7.03 -9.79 -13.35
C LYS A 140 -6.39 -10.21 -12.02
N MET A 141 -6.92 -9.75 -10.89
CA MET A 141 -6.45 -10.15 -9.57
C MET A 141 -6.75 -11.62 -9.23
N GLU A 142 -7.89 -12.17 -9.66
CA GLU A 142 -8.20 -13.59 -9.51
C GLU A 142 -7.24 -14.48 -10.31
N LYS A 143 -6.83 -14.05 -11.51
CA LYS A 143 -5.79 -14.76 -12.28
C LYS A 143 -4.45 -14.83 -11.53
N MET A 144 -4.12 -13.82 -10.72
CA MET A 144 -2.90 -13.81 -9.91
C MET A 144 -2.95 -14.84 -8.77
N SER A 145 -4.07 -14.95 -8.04
CA SER A 145 -4.21 -15.93 -6.95
C SER A 145 -4.12 -17.36 -7.49
N LEU A 146 -4.68 -17.62 -8.67
CA LEU A 146 -4.60 -18.90 -9.37
C LEU A 146 -3.17 -19.22 -9.84
N LYS A 147 -2.40 -18.24 -10.33
CA LYS A 147 -0.98 -18.42 -10.68
C LYS A 147 -0.12 -18.70 -9.44
N ALA A 148 -0.35 -18.00 -8.33
CA ALA A 148 0.36 -18.23 -7.07
C ALA A 148 0.07 -19.62 -6.49
N LEU A 149 -1.17 -20.11 -6.59
CA LEU A 149 -1.55 -21.47 -6.18
C LEU A 149 -0.91 -22.56 -7.06
N LYS A 150 -0.77 -22.33 -8.36
CA LYS A 150 -0.10 -23.26 -9.29
C LYS A 150 1.42 -23.29 -9.16
N ALA A 151 2.05 -22.22 -8.67
CA ALA A 151 3.51 -22.16 -8.49
C ALA A 151 4.01 -22.90 -7.24
N VAL A 152 3.09 -23.27 -6.34
CA VAL A 152 3.38 -24.00 -5.09
C VAL A 152 2.98 -25.48 -5.18
N SER A 153 2.30 -25.89 -6.26
CA SER A 153 1.97 -27.29 -6.58
C SER A 153 2.89 -27.87 -7.63
#